data_AF-A0A1Q5UDJ6-F1
#
_entry.id   AF-A0A1Q5UDJ6-F1
#
_cell.length_a   1.000
_cell.length_b   1.000
_cell.length_c   1.000
_cell.angle_alpha   90.00
_cell.angle_beta   90.00
_cell.angle_gamma   90.00
#
_symmetry.space_group_name_H-M   'P 1'
#
loop_
_entity.id
_entity.type
_entity.pdbx_description
1 polymer ?
#
loop_
_entity_poly.entity_id
_entity_poly.type
_entity_poly.pdbx_seq_one_letter_code
_entity_poly.pdbx_strand_id
1 'polypeptide(L)'
;MSAFAASDDPDALDYSYTEADHTTTTPPIGPPEQSMSSPDPSHGRSRSRSNNPLLGDDNPLVSELEQEVLDEYSRLLRNVNQLSEKIGDLAGSPASMTLDGLRMLERKTATVCTLLKASVYSIVLQQQIWNESEEQQQQQQQQGEQERQFQDQEYQHGGSDGEGDVTFQ
;
A
#
# COMPACT_ATOMS: atom_id res chain seq x y z
N MET A 1 29.06 48.36 4.01
CA MET A 1 27.89 49.15 4.47
C MET A 1 26.71 48.76 3.59
N SER A 2 25.50 48.72 4.17
CA SER A 2 24.21 48.17 3.67
C SER A 2 24.10 46.64 3.80
N ALA A 3 23.52 46.05 4.86
CA ALA A 3 22.19 46.19 5.49
C ALA A 3 21.06 45.62 4.62
N PHE A 4 20.54 44.45 4.98
CA PHE A 4 19.10 44.22 5.22
C PHE A 4 18.88 42.90 5.96
N ALA A 5 17.94 42.94 6.89
CA ALA A 5 17.70 41.96 7.93
C ALA A 5 16.93 40.72 7.43
N ALA A 6 17.05 39.65 8.22
CA ALA A 6 16.34 38.39 8.09
C ALA A 6 14.82 38.53 8.18
N SER A 7 14.11 37.70 7.40
CA SER A 7 12.94 36.89 7.76
C SER A 7 12.02 36.79 6.55
N ASP A 8 11.94 35.61 5.94
CA ASP A 8 10.76 35.23 5.17
C ASP A 8 10.64 33.70 5.22
N ASP A 9 9.83 33.26 6.18
CA ASP A 9 9.49 31.86 6.46
C ASP A 9 8.34 31.48 5.52
N PRO A 10 8.47 30.44 4.68
CA PRO A 10 7.49 30.07 3.67
C PRO A 10 6.30 29.27 4.22
N ASP A 11 5.71 29.70 5.35
CA ASP A 11 4.44 29.16 5.84
C ASP A 11 3.26 29.94 5.26
N ALA A 12 3.07 29.71 3.96
CA ALA A 12 1.92 30.15 3.22
C ALA A 12 0.67 29.35 3.62
N LEU A 13 -0.30 30.08 4.19
CA LEU A 13 -1.74 29.86 4.11
C LEU A 13 -2.33 28.67 4.88
N ASP A 14 -2.75 28.95 6.12
CA ASP A 14 -3.90 28.30 6.74
C ASP A 14 -4.82 29.39 7.33
N TYR A 15 -6.08 29.06 7.59
CA TYR A 15 -7.20 29.88 8.07
C TYR A 15 -8.20 30.37 7.02
N SER A 16 -9.01 29.44 6.51
CA SER A 16 -10.43 29.69 6.30
C SER A 16 -11.25 29.01 7.39
N TYR A 17 -11.89 29.77 8.27
CA TYR A 17 -13.21 29.42 8.80
C TYR A 17 -13.88 30.69 9.32
N THR A 18 -14.89 31.16 8.58
CA THR A 18 -15.81 32.18 9.06
C THR A 18 -16.74 31.53 10.08
N GLU A 19 -16.57 31.98 11.31
CA GLU A 19 -17.38 31.78 12.50
C GLU A 19 -18.83 32.22 12.27
N ALA A 20 -19.79 31.33 12.53
CA ALA A 20 -21.22 31.66 12.57
C ALA A 20 -21.78 31.27 13.95
N ASP A 21 -21.73 32.26 14.85
CA ASP A 21 -22.40 32.26 16.14
C ASP A 21 -23.89 31.94 16.01
N HIS A 22 -24.37 30.98 16.79
CA HIS A 22 -25.79 30.82 17.11
C HIS A 22 -25.94 30.39 18.57
N THR A 23 -25.72 31.33 19.48
CA THR A 23 -26.03 31.14 20.89
C THR A 23 -27.53 31.28 21.14
N THR A 24 -28.20 30.15 21.28
CA THR A 24 -29.09 29.79 22.40
C THR A 24 -29.99 30.90 22.96
N THR A 25 -31.23 30.96 22.48
CA THR A 25 -32.33 31.65 23.17
C THR A 25 -33.02 30.65 24.12
N THR A 26 -33.00 30.96 25.42
CA THR A 26 -33.62 30.16 26.49
C THR A 26 -34.87 30.91 26.97
N PRO A 27 -36.07 30.30 27.03
CA PRO A 27 -37.16 30.84 27.84
C PRO A 27 -37.19 30.20 29.24
N PRO A 28 -37.76 30.90 30.24
CA PRO A 28 -37.48 30.68 31.66
C PRO A 28 -38.32 29.57 32.32
N ILE A 29 -37.76 29.09 33.43
CA ILE A 29 -38.31 28.18 34.44
C ILE A 29 -39.62 28.70 35.06
N GLY A 30 -40.62 27.82 35.14
CA GLY A 30 -41.80 27.91 36.01
C GLY A 30 -42.53 26.56 36.07
N PRO A 31 -42.98 26.06 37.24
CA PRO A 31 -43.56 24.72 37.37
C PRO A 31 -45.03 24.68 36.90
N PRO A 32 -45.53 23.57 36.31
CA PRO A 32 -46.94 23.44 36.01
C PRO A 32 -47.70 22.98 37.27
N GLU A 33 -48.67 23.78 37.69
CA GLU A 33 -49.71 23.36 38.62
C GLU A 33 -50.57 22.26 37.98
N GLN A 34 -50.92 21.31 38.83
CA GLN A 34 -51.70 20.11 38.54
C GLN A 34 -53.12 20.47 38.08
N SER A 35 -53.64 19.76 37.08
CA SER A 35 -55.09 19.53 36.99
C SER A 35 -55.35 18.11 36.47
N MET A 36 -55.91 17.30 37.35
CA MET A 36 -56.37 15.94 37.08
C MET A 36 -57.65 15.98 36.23
N SER A 37 -57.80 15.06 35.26
CA SER A 37 -59.02 14.24 35.17
C SER A 37 -58.91 13.10 34.14
N SER A 38 -59.06 11.88 34.66
CA SER A 38 -59.70 10.69 34.09
C SER A 38 -59.03 9.86 32.97
N PRO A 39 -58.89 8.52 33.19
CA PRO A 39 -58.62 7.54 32.14
C PRO A 39 -59.91 6.82 31.70
N ASP A 40 -60.12 6.65 30.40
CA ASP A 40 -61.00 5.61 29.86
C ASP A 40 -60.31 4.91 28.69
N PRO A 41 -60.18 3.56 28.69
CA PRO A 41 -59.42 2.83 27.70
C PRO A 41 -60.31 2.34 26.55
N SER A 42 -59.63 2.04 25.44
CA SER A 42 -60.13 1.37 24.23
C SER A 42 -60.84 2.29 23.23
N HIS A 43 -60.18 2.55 22.10
CA HIS A 43 -60.51 2.00 20.77
C HIS A 43 -59.54 2.62 19.75
N GLY A 44 -59.07 1.80 18.81
CA GLY A 44 -58.58 2.31 17.53
C GLY A 44 -57.11 2.03 17.26
N ARG A 45 -56.89 1.18 16.26
CA ARG A 45 -55.63 1.00 15.54
C ARG A 45 -55.10 2.33 15.03
N SER A 46 -54.18 2.97 15.74
CA SER A 46 -53.36 4.02 15.13
C SER A 46 -52.25 3.35 14.34
N ARG A 47 -52.49 3.20 13.04
CA ARG A 47 -51.43 3.10 12.04
C ARG A 47 -50.42 4.20 12.39
N SER A 48 -49.17 3.83 12.59
CA SER A 48 -48.08 4.79 12.77
C SER A 48 -47.93 5.57 11.46
N ARG A 49 -48.78 6.58 11.25
CA ARG A 49 -48.61 7.62 10.23
C ARG A 49 -47.24 8.24 10.53
N SER A 50 -46.41 8.35 9.50
CA SER A 50 -45.14 9.08 9.55
C SER A 50 -45.37 10.42 10.28
N ASN A 51 -44.48 10.79 11.20
CA ASN A 51 -44.58 12.00 12.03
C ASN A 51 -44.44 13.31 11.23
N ASN A 52 -44.78 13.32 9.94
CA ASN A 52 -44.69 14.48 9.08
C ASN A 52 -46.10 15.09 8.91
N PRO A 53 -46.40 16.23 9.55
CA PRO A 53 -47.74 16.84 9.57
C PRO A 53 -48.23 17.31 8.18
N LEU A 54 -47.35 17.30 7.17
CA LEU A 54 -47.70 17.57 5.78
C LEU A 54 -48.21 16.32 5.02
N LEU A 55 -47.95 15.11 5.53
CA LEU A 55 -48.25 13.85 4.85
C LEU A 55 -49.47 13.11 5.42
N GLY A 56 -50.21 13.72 6.35
CA GLY A 56 -51.46 13.15 6.84
C GLY A 56 -52.56 13.36 5.80
N ASP A 57 -53.38 12.34 5.56
CA ASP A 57 -54.51 12.30 4.59
C ASP A 57 -55.54 13.46 4.72
N ASP A 58 -55.37 14.36 5.70
CA ASP A 58 -56.34 15.35 6.16
C ASP A 58 -55.82 16.80 6.05
N ASN A 59 -54.75 17.08 5.27
CA ASN A 59 -54.29 18.45 5.04
C ASN A 59 -55.02 19.08 3.84
N PRO A 60 -55.98 20.01 4.03
CA PRO A 60 -56.76 20.62 2.94
C PRO A 60 -55.95 21.58 2.05
N LEU A 61 -54.65 21.75 2.32
CA LEU A 61 -53.74 22.64 1.61
C LEU A 61 -52.94 21.94 0.50
N VAL A 62 -52.97 20.61 0.43
CA VAL A 62 -52.18 19.82 -0.53
C VAL A 62 -53.14 18.98 -1.36
N SER A 63 -53.14 19.19 -2.68
CA SER A 63 -53.98 18.43 -3.61
C SER A 63 -53.58 16.94 -3.61
N GLU A 64 -54.51 16.01 -3.85
CA GLU A 64 -54.22 14.55 -3.86
C GLU A 64 -53.00 14.18 -4.73
N LEU A 65 -52.85 14.85 -5.88
CA LEU A 65 -51.71 14.69 -6.78
C LEU A 65 -50.39 15.19 -6.16
N GLU A 66 -50.43 16.30 -5.43
CA GLU A 66 -49.24 16.87 -4.79
C GLU A 66 -48.74 15.95 -3.67
N GLN A 67 -49.67 15.35 -2.92
CA GLN A 67 -49.35 14.38 -1.88
C GLN A 67 -48.74 13.08 -2.45
N GLU A 68 -49.26 12.58 -3.57
CA GLU A 68 -48.68 11.42 -4.29
C GLU A 68 -47.26 11.73 -4.80
N VAL A 69 -47.07 12.92 -5.38
CA VAL A 69 -45.76 13.37 -5.87
C VAL A 69 -44.75 13.51 -4.72
N LEU A 70 -45.15 14.06 -3.57
CA LEU A 70 -44.29 14.16 -2.38
C LEU A 70 -43.93 12.78 -1.81
N ASP A 71 -44.86 11.84 -1.79
CA ASP A 71 -44.57 10.46 -1.35
C ASP A 71 -43.55 9.79 -2.27
N GLU A 72 -43.70 9.92 -3.59
CA GLU A 72 -42.75 9.40 -4.57
C GLU A 72 -41.38 10.08 -4.49
N TYR A 73 -41.31 11.39 -4.26
CA TYR A 73 -40.02 12.07 -4.01
C TYR A 73 -39.36 11.59 -2.71
N SER A 74 -40.14 11.37 -1.65
CA SER A 74 -39.62 10.87 -0.38
C SER A 74 -39.05 9.45 -0.53
N ARG A 75 -39.74 8.61 -1.31
CA ARG A 75 -39.32 7.26 -1.67
C ARG A 75 -38.09 7.28 -2.56
N LEU A 76 -38.05 8.16 -3.56
CA LEU A 76 -36.89 8.34 -4.44
C LEU A 76 -35.66 8.78 -3.65
N LEU A 77 -35.80 9.78 -2.77
CA LEU A 77 -34.71 10.24 -1.91
C LEU A 77 -34.19 9.09 -1.03
N ARG A 78 -35.10 8.32 -0.43
CA ARG A 78 -34.74 7.13 0.33
C ARG A 78 -33.99 6.10 -0.52
N ASN A 79 -34.41 5.88 -1.76
CA ASN A 79 -33.74 4.96 -2.67
C ASN A 79 -32.34 5.45 -3.08
N VAL A 80 -32.19 6.74 -3.38
CA VAL A 80 -30.89 7.35 -3.72
C VAL A 80 -29.94 7.29 -2.54
N ASN A 81 -30.41 7.56 -1.32
CA ASN A 81 -29.58 7.42 -0.12
C ASN A 81 -29.13 5.97 0.11
N GLN A 82 -30.04 5.00 -0.03
CA GLN A 82 -29.67 3.57 0.04
C GLN A 82 -28.70 3.15 -1.08
N LEU A 83 -28.86 3.68 -2.29
CA LEU A 83 -27.95 3.42 -3.39
C LEU A 83 -26.56 3.98 -3.09
N SER A 84 -26.49 5.23 -2.60
CA SER A 84 -25.24 5.89 -2.22
C SER A 84 -24.50 5.13 -1.12
N GLU A 85 -25.21 4.68 -0.09
CA GLU A 85 -24.65 3.87 0.99
C GLU A 85 -24.07 2.55 0.46
N LYS A 86 -24.85 1.81 -0.35
CA LYS A 86 -24.37 0.57 -0.98
C LYS A 86 -23.16 0.80 -1.90
N ILE A 87 -23.16 1.87 -2.69
CA ILE A 87 -22.00 2.20 -3.53
C ILE A 87 -20.78 2.52 -2.65
N GLY A 88 -20.96 3.25 -1.54
CA GLY A 88 -19.89 3.51 -0.56
C GLY A 88 -19.30 2.21 0.00
N ASP A 89 -20.17 1.28 0.44
CA ASP A 89 -19.77 -0.01 0.99
C ASP A 89 -19.04 -0.89 -0.05
N LEU A 90 -19.57 -0.95 -1.28
CA LEU A 90 -18.97 -1.70 -2.38
C LEU A 90 -17.68 -1.05 -2.90
N ALA A 91 -17.54 0.27 -2.83
CA ALA A 91 -16.32 0.94 -3.26
C ALA A 91 -15.20 0.80 -2.21
N GLY A 92 -15.54 0.82 -0.92
CA GLY A 92 -14.55 0.75 0.16
C GLY A 92 -14.07 -0.67 0.48
N SER A 93 -15.00 -1.62 0.66
CA SER A 93 -14.65 -2.92 1.27
C SER A 93 -13.92 -3.90 0.34
N PRO A 94 -14.38 -4.23 -0.89
CA PRO A 94 -13.67 -5.17 -1.76
C PRO A 94 -12.41 -4.56 -2.38
N ALA A 95 -12.38 -3.23 -2.59
CA ALA A 95 -11.22 -2.56 -3.19
C ALA A 95 -10.00 -2.62 -2.26
N SER A 96 -10.16 -2.35 -0.96
CA SER A 96 -9.06 -2.45 0.00
C SER A 96 -8.54 -3.88 0.14
N MET A 97 -9.44 -4.86 0.29
CA MET A 97 -9.05 -6.28 0.41
C MET A 97 -8.28 -6.78 -0.82
N THR A 98 -8.70 -6.38 -2.02
CA THR A 98 -8.03 -6.76 -3.26
C THR A 98 -6.65 -6.12 -3.38
N LEU A 99 -6.52 -4.83 -3.05
CA LEU A 99 -5.24 -4.12 -3.07
C LEU A 99 -4.25 -4.68 -2.04
N ASP A 100 -4.71 -5.01 -0.84
CA ASP A 100 -3.90 -5.67 0.19
C ASP A 100 -3.43 -7.07 -0.27
N GLY A 101 -4.32 -7.83 -0.92
CA GLY A 101 -3.99 -9.10 -1.54
C GLY A 101 -2.90 -8.96 -2.61
N LEU A 102 -3.02 -7.98 -3.50
CA LEU A 102 -2.02 -7.69 -4.55
C LEU A 102 -0.68 -7.27 -3.94
N ARG A 103 -0.68 -6.42 -2.92
CA ARG A 103 0.55 -6.00 -2.24
C ARG A 103 1.25 -7.16 -1.53
N MET A 104 0.49 -8.07 -0.91
CA MET A 104 1.05 -9.28 -0.31
C MET A 104 1.63 -10.20 -1.38
N LEU A 105 0.93 -10.36 -2.51
CA LEU A 105 1.38 -11.17 -3.63
C LEU A 105 2.68 -10.61 -4.25
N GLU A 106 2.75 -9.30 -4.46
CA GLU A 106 3.94 -8.60 -4.94
C GLU A 106 5.15 -8.89 -4.04
N ARG A 107 5.02 -8.68 -2.72
CA ARG A 107 6.11 -8.94 -1.77
C ARG A 107 6.59 -10.39 -1.82
N LYS A 108 5.67 -11.35 -1.87
CA LYS A 108 6.00 -12.78 -1.92
C LYS A 108 6.71 -13.13 -3.22
N THR A 109 6.20 -12.63 -4.35
CA THR A 109 6.77 -12.91 -5.67
C THR A 109 8.10 -12.20 -5.88
N ALA A 110 8.25 -10.96 -5.42
CA ALA A 110 9.50 -10.22 -5.40
C ALA A 110 10.57 -10.96 -4.58
N THR A 111 10.18 -11.52 -3.43
CA THR A 111 11.09 -12.34 -2.61
C THR A 111 11.55 -13.58 -3.37
N VAL A 112 10.61 -14.34 -3.97
CA VAL A 112 10.94 -15.53 -4.76
C VAL A 112 11.83 -15.17 -5.97
N CYS A 113 11.51 -14.08 -6.67
CA CYS A 113 12.29 -13.59 -7.80
C CYS A 113 13.72 -13.20 -7.40
N THR A 114 13.90 -12.49 -6.28
CA THR A 114 15.22 -12.14 -5.75
C THR A 114 16.01 -13.39 -5.35
N LEU A 115 15.39 -14.34 -4.66
CA LEU A 115 16.06 -15.59 -4.28
C LEU A 115 16.49 -16.40 -5.52
N LEU A 116 15.62 -16.49 -6.51
CA LEU A 116 15.92 -17.15 -7.78
C LEU A 116 17.04 -16.42 -8.53
N LYS A 117 17.01 -15.08 -8.58
CA LYS A 117 18.05 -14.28 -9.24
C LYS A 117 19.40 -14.44 -8.54
N ALA A 118 19.41 -14.42 -7.21
CA ALA A 118 20.61 -14.66 -6.42
C ALA A 118 21.15 -16.08 -6.61
N SER A 119 20.26 -17.09 -6.64
CA SER A 119 20.68 -18.48 -6.84
C SER A 119 21.27 -18.70 -8.22
N VAL A 120 20.62 -18.19 -9.26
CA VAL A 120 21.11 -18.28 -10.65
C VAL A 120 22.43 -17.53 -10.79
N TYR A 121 22.54 -16.31 -10.24
CA TYR A 121 23.78 -15.54 -10.30
C TYR A 121 24.93 -16.26 -9.59
N SER A 122 24.68 -16.82 -8.39
CA SER A 122 25.69 -17.59 -7.66
C SER A 122 26.18 -18.79 -8.46
N ILE A 123 25.28 -19.54 -9.10
CA ILE A 123 25.66 -20.74 -9.88
C ILE A 123 26.46 -20.35 -11.12
N VAL A 124 26.01 -19.35 -11.88
CA VAL A 124 26.71 -18.89 -13.10
C VAL A 124 28.09 -18.35 -12.75
N LEU A 125 28.20 -17.57 -11.68
CA LEU A 125 29.48 -17.02 -11.24
C LEU A 125 30.44 -18.12 -10.77
N GLN A 126 29.95 -19.10 -10.01
CA GLN A 126 30.76 -20.24 -9.58
C GLN A 126 31.27 -21.06 -10.76
N GLN A 127 30.46 -21.26 -11.81
CA GLN A 127 30.90 -21.94 -13.03
C GLN A 127 31.97 -21.15 -13.79
N GLN A 128 31.82 -19.82 -13.88
CA GLN A 128 32.85 -18.97 -14.51
C GLN A 128 34.18 -19.09 -13.77
N ILE A 129 34.16 -18.96 -12.44
CA ILE A 129 35.36 -19.09 -11.60
C ILE A 129 35.99 -20.48 -11.74
N TRP A 130 35.16 -21.53 -11.72
CA TRP A 130 35.66 -22.91 -11.86
C TRP A 130 36.34 -23.12 -13.21
N ASN A 131 35.68 -22.74 -14.31
CA ASN A 131 36.22 -22.90 -15.66
C ASN A 131 37.52 -22.11 -15.86
N GLU A 132 37.58 -20.86 -15.39
CA GLU A 132 38.79 -20.03 -15.45
C GLU A 132 39.94 -20.64 -14.63
N SER A 133 39.63 -21.25 -13.47
CA SER A 133 40.62 -21.89 -12.61
C SER A 133 41.22 -23.18 -13.21
N GLU A 134 40.41 -23.97 -13.92
CA GLU A 134 40.89 -25.17 -14.62
C GLU A 134 41.81 -24.81 -15.79
N GLU A 135 41.48 -23.76 -16.55
CA GLU A 135 42.33 -23.26 -17.62
C GLU A 135 43.70 -22.77 -17.10
N GLN A 136 43.73 -22.09 -15.96
CA GLN A 136 44.98 -21.64 -15.32
C GLN A 136 45.84 -22.81 -14.83
N GLN A 137 45.23 -23.87 -14.26
CA GLN A 137 45.98 -25.05 -13.84
C GLN A 137 46.60 -25.81 -15.02
N GLN A 138 45.89 -25.92 -16.15
CA GLN A 138 46.44 -26.56 -17.35
C GLN A 138 47.61 -25.78 -17.94
N GLN A 139 47.56 -24.44 -17.91
CA GLN A 139 48.70 -23.62 -18.36
C GLN A 139 49.92 -23.77 -17.45
N GLN A 140 49.74 -23.81 -16.13
CA GLN A 140 50.86 -24.03 -15.19
C GLN A 140 51.47 -25.43 -15.33
N GLN A 141 50.65 -26.46 -15.56
CA GLN A 141 51.18 -27.80 -15.81
C GLN A 141 51.97 -27.86 -17.12
N GLN A 142 51.48 -27.26 -18.21
CA GLN A 142 52.21 -27.23 -19.47
C GLN A 142 53.53 -26.45 -19.38
N GLN A 143 53.57 -25.34 -18.64
CA GLN A 143 54.83 -24.62 -18.40
C GLN A 143 55.79 -25.43 -17.53
N GLY A 144 55.33 -26.02 -16.44
CA GLY A 144 56.18 -26.85 -15.58
C GLY A 144 56.69 -28.12 -16.27
N GLU A 145 55.91 -28.71 -17.17
CA GLU A 145 56.36 -29.83 -18.01
C GLU A 145 57.39 -29.41 -19.05
N GLN A 146 57.20 -28.25 -19.71
CA GLN A 146 58.22 -27.70 -20.61
C GLN A 146 59.52 -27.40 -19.85
N GLU A 147 59.45 -26.75 -18.69
CA GLU A 147 60.64 -26.45 -17.87
C GLU A 147 61.37 -27.73 -17.44
N ARG A 148 60.66 -28.77 -16.98
CA ARG A 148 61.28 -30.06 -16.68
C ARG A 148 61.93 -30.70 -17.90
N GLN A 149 61.27 -30.63 -19.05
CA GLN A 149 61.79 -31.22 -20.28
C GLN A 149 63.05 -30.50 -20.79
N PHE A 150 63.13 -29.17 -20.60
CA PHE A 150 64.36 -28.39 -20.84
C PHE A 150 65.47 -28.78 -19.85
N GLN A 151 65.14 -28.93 -18.56
CA GLN A 151 66.12 -29.31 -17.55
C GLN A 151 66.69 -30.71 -17.81
N ASP A 152 65.84 -31.69 -18.13
CA ASP A 152 66.26 -33.06 -18.43
C ASP A 152 67.15 -33.12 -19.69
N GLN A 153 66.88 -32.31 -20.71
CA GLN A 153 67.77 -32.20 -21.89
C GLN A 153 69.14 -31.62 -21.52
N GLU A 154 69.19 -30.62 -20.64
CA GLU A 154 70.45 -30.01 -20.19
C GLU A 154 71.31 -31.01 -19.39
N TYR A 155 70.69 -31.82 -18.51
CA TYR A 155 71.40 -32.89 -17.79
C TYR A 155 71.90 -34.01 -18.71
N GLN A 156 71.17 -34.34 -19.78
CA GLN A 156 71.62 -35.34 -20.75
C GLN A 156 72.73 -34.82 -21.69
N HIS A 157 72.82 -33.50 -21.92
CA HIS A 157 73.85 -32.91 -22.77
C HIS A 157 75.12 -32.51 -21.99
N GLY A 158 75.02 -32.14 -20.71
CA GLY A 158 76.16 -31.74 -19.87
C GLY A 158 76.98 -32.89 -19.27
N GLY A 159 76.57 -34.15 -19.45
CA GLY A 159 77.18 -35.32 -18.81
C GLY A 159 78.40 -35.93 -19.52
N SER A 160 78.84 -35.42 -20.67
CA SER A 160 79.87 -36.10 -21.48
C SER A 160 81.27 -35.47 -21.45
N ASP A 161 81.50 -34.37 -20.71
CA ASP A 161 82.73 -33.56 -20.82
C ASP A 161 83.55 -33.49 -19.51
N GLY A 162 83.41 -34.48 -18.65
CA GLY A 162 83.86 -34.39 -17.24
C GLY A 162 84.97 -35.35 -16.79
N GLU A 163 85.67 -36.07 -17.68
CA GLU A 163 86.76 -36.96 -17.26
C GLU A 163 88.11 -36.45 -17.80
N GLY A 164 88.56 -35.33 -17.23
CA GLY A 164 89.92 -34.84 -17.35
C GLY A 164 90.87 -35.69 -16.49
N ASP A 165 91.41 -36.76 -17.07
CA ASP A 165 92.58 -37.45 -16.56
C ASP A 165 93.82 -36.54 -16.70
N VAL A 166 94.17 -35.86 -15.61
CA VAL A 166 95.42 -35.12 -15.46
C VAL A 166 96.48 -36.05 -14.88
N THR A 167 97.09 -36.87 -15.73
CA THR A 167 98.26 -37.68 -15.35
C THR A 167 99.55 -36.85 -15.48
N PHE A 168 100.25 -36.66 -14.36
CA PHE A 168 101.51 -35.93 -14.26
C PHE A 168 102.63 -36.92 -13.90
N GLN A 169 103.42 -37.39 -14.88
CA GLN A 169 104.88 -37.63 -14.78
C GLN A 169 105.48 -38.14 -16.10
#